data_AF-A0A959Z146-F1
#
_entry.id   AF-A0A959Z146-F1
#
_cell.length_a   1.000
_cell.length_b   1.000
_cell.length_c   1.000
_cell.angle_alpha   90.00
_cell.angle_beta   90.00
_cell.angle_gamma   90.00
#
_symmetry.space_group_name_H-M   'P 1'
#
loop_
_entity.id
_entity.type
_entity.pdbx_description
1 polymer ?
#
loop_
_entity_poly.entity_id
_entity_poly.type
_entity_poly.pdbx_seq_one_letter_code
_entity_poly.pdbx_strand_id
1 'polypeptide(L)'
;MKVAVVGATGMVGGVMLKVLEERGFPVDVLLPVASEGRGRTVRFRGQDVPVMGMEAAIAQRPDLALFSAGGGTSLEWAPRFAEVGCTVIDNSSAWRMQVDKKLVVPEINGDVLRAEDRIIANPNCSTIQLVLTLAPLHEAYTVERVIVSTYQSVTGTGMKAVSQLENERKGVKGDMAYPFPIDRNVIPRCDVFTDNGYTKEEMKLVNETRKILDPAIRVTATAVRVPVTGGHSEAV
;
A
#
# COMPACT_ATOMS: atom_id res chain seq x y z
N MET A 1 14.88 -7.64 17.33
CA MET A 1 14.39 -6.58 16.44
C MET A 1 13.18 -5.87 17.04
N LYS A 2 13.24 -4.54 17.12
CA LYS A 2 12.12 -3.65 17.41
C LYS A 2 11.43 -3.28 16.10
N VAL A 3 10.15 -3.62 15.96
CA VAL A 3 9.37 -3.36 14.74
C VAL A 3 8.24 -2.40 15.06
N ALA A 4 8.21 -1.27 14.37
CA ALA A 4 7.10 -0.33 14.40
C ALA A 4 6.08 -0.63 13.28
N VAL A 5 4.79 -0.55 13.59
CA VAL A 5 3.73 -0.56 12.59
C VAL A 5 2.98 0.76 12.68
N VAL A 6 3.19 1.63 11.70
CA VAL A 6 2.62 2.98 11.65
C VAL A 6 1.31 2.95 10.87
N GLY A 7 0.23 3.39 11.53
CA GLY A 7 -1.14 3.13 11.07
C GLY A 7 -1.69 1.79 11.56
N ALA A 8 -1.21 1.29 12.71
CA ALA A 8 -1.56 -0.02 13.27
C ALA A 8 -3.06 -0.23 13.53
N THR A 9 -3.83 0.84 13.72
CA THR A 9 -5.29 0.79 13.94
C THR A 9 -6.10 0.84 12.64
N GLY A 10 -5.45 1.09 11.50
CA GLY A 10 -6.08 1.08 10.18
C GLY A 10 -6.20 -0.33 9.60
N MET A 11 -7.00 -0.47 8.54
CA MET A 11 -7.26 -1.76 7.88
C MET A 11 -5.95 -2.43 7.43
N VAL A 12 -5.06 -1.70 6.74
CA VAL A 12 -3.79 -2.25 6.24
C VAL A 12 -2.82 -2.54 7.39
N GLY A 13 -2.73 -1.67 8.40
CA GLY A 13 -1.89 -1.92 9.59
C GLY A 13 -2.32 -3.17 10.36
N GLY A 14 -3.62 -3.42 10.48
CA GLY A 14 -4.14 -4.66 11.05
C GLY A 14 -3.74 -5.90 10.24
N VAL A 15 -3.76 -5.81 8.90
CA VAL A 15 -3.26 -6.88 8.03
C VAL A 15 -1.74 -7.08 8.19
N MET A 16 -0.95 -6.00 8.29
CA MET A 16 0.49 -6.09 8.54
C MET A 16 0.78 -6.85 9.84
N LEU A 17 0.09 -6.52 10.94
CA LEU A 17 0.22 -7.22 12.23
C LEU A 17 -0.10 -8.71 12.09
N LYS A 18 -1.23 -9.04 11.46
CA LYS A 18 -1.64 -10.42 11.22
C LYS A 18 -0.60 -11.20 10.41
N VAL A 19 -0.07 -10.63 9.32
CA VAL A 19 0.93 -11.29 8.46
C VAL A 19 2.26 -11.48 9.19
N LEU A 20 2.67 -10.53 10.04
CA LEU A 20 3.85 -10.69 10.90
C LEU A 20 3.70 -11.90 11.84
N GLU A 21 2.51 -12.14 12.38
CA GLU A 21 2.21 -13.34 13.19
C GLU A 21 2.23 -14.62 12.36
N GLU A 22 1.49 -14.65 11.25
CA GLU A 22 1.36 -15.82 10.37
C GLU A 22 2.72 -16.28 9.81
N ARG A 23 3.61 -15.33 9.51
CA ARG A 23 4.97 -15.61 9.02
C ARG A 23 5.96 -15.96 10.15
N GLY A 24 5.56 -15.87 11.42
CA GLY A 24 6.48 -16.02 12.54
C GLY A 24 7.64 -15.01 12.48
N PHE A 25 7.40 -13.80 11.96
CA PHE A 25 8.45 -12.81 11.73
C PHE A 25 9.18 -12.47 13.04
N PRO A 26 10.51 -12.30 13.05
CA PRO A 26 11.28 -12.10 14.28
C PRO A 26 11.05 -10.68 14.87
N VAL A 27 9.92 -10.51 15.56
CA VAL A 27 9.57 -9.32 16.35
C VAL A 27 9.84 -9.62 17.82
N ASP A 28 10.84 -8.96 18.41
CA ASP A 28 11.12 -9.01 19.85
C ASP A 28 10.28 -7.98 20.60
N VAL A 29 10.13 -6.79 20.01
CA VAL A 29 9.31 -5.70 20.55
C VAL A 29 8.47 -5.11 19.43
N LEU A 30 7.16 -5.17 19.59
CA LEU A 30 6.21 -4.49 18.70
C LEU A 30 5.94 -3.08 19.21
N LEU A 31 6.01 -2.09 18.30
CA LEU A 31 5.62 -0.71 18.54
C LEU A 31 4.44 -0.35 17.63
N PRO A 32 3.19 -0.58 18.04
CA PRO A 32 2.04 -0.20 17.24
C PRO A 32 1.80 1.32 17.38
N VAL A 33 1.78 2.02 16.24
CA VAL A 33 1.75 3.49 16.19
C VAL A 33 0.50 3.98 15.45
N ALA A 34 -0.20 4.95 16.02
CA ALA A 34 -1.30 5.67 15.37
C ALA A 34 -1.39 7.12 15.87
N SER A 35 -1.91 8.02 15.03
CA SER A 35 -2.15 9.44 15.39
C SER A 35 -3.19 9.60 16.50
N GLU A 36 -4.24 8.78 16.47
CA GLU A 36 -5.30 8.71 17.49
C GLU A 36 -5.17 7.39 18.27
N GLY A 37 -4.56 7.42 19.45
CA GLY A 37 -4.17 6.17 20.12
C GLY A 37 -4.00 6.18 21.63
N ARG A 38 -4.18 7.32 22.33
CA ARG A 38 -4.13 7.30 23.80
C ARG A 38 -5.27 6.42 24.34
N GLY A 39 -4.92 5.23 24.83
CA GLY A 39 -5.84 4.25 25.42
C GLY A 39 -6.33 3.12 24.52
N ARG A 40 -5.87 3.02 23.26
CA ARG A 40 -6.19 1.87 22.39
C ARG A 40 -5.12 0.78 22.48
N THR A 41 -5.52 -0.45 22.26
CA THR A 41 -4.63 -1.61 22.11
C THR A 41 -4.84 -2.26 20.75
N VAL A 42 -3.83 -2.98 20.27
CA VAL A 42 -3.94 -3.94 19.17
C VAL A 42 -3.61 -5.33 19.68
N ARG A 43 -4.18 -6.36 19.08
CA ARG A 43 -3.86 -7.76 19.40
C ARG A 43 -2.62 -8.18 18.61
N PHE A 44 -1.63 -8.76 19.26
CA PHE A 44 -0.47 -9.38 18.62
C PHE A 44 0.04 -10.55 19.48
N ARG A 45 0.20 -11.72 18.87
CA ARG A 45 0.59 -12.99 19.50
C ARG A 45 -0.22 -13.34 20.74
N GLY A 46 -1.53 -13.13 20.65
CA GLY A 46 -2.44 -13.39 21.77
C GLY A 46 -2.27 -12.43 22.97
N GLN A 47 -1.62 -11.28 22.77
CA GLN A 47 -1.47 -10.25 23.79
C GLN A 47 -2.02 -8.91 23.30
N ASP A 48 -2.51 -8.10 24.22
CA ASP A 48 -2.95 -6.73 23.92
C ASP A 48 -1.76 -5.78 24.09
N VAL A 49 -1.37 -5.13 22.99
CA VAL A 49 -0.22 -4.22 22.95
C VAL A 49 -0.73 -2.78 22.85
N PRO A 50 -0.33 -1.89 23.77
CA PRO A 50 -0.81 -0.51 23.77
C PRO A 50 -0.26 0.26 22.56
N VAL A 51 -1.15 1.02 21.92
CA VAL A 51 -0.82 1.92 20.82
C VAL A 51 -0.12 3.16 21.35
N MET A 52 0.93 3.61 20.67
CA MET A 52 1.71 4.80 21.02
C MET A 52 1.74 5.84 19.90
N GLY A 53 2.16 7.06 20.24
CA GLY A 53 2.37 8.15 19.28
C GLY A 53 3.68 8.02 18.52
N MET A 54 3.84 8.82 17.46
CA MET A 54 5.01 8.80 16.57
C MET A 54 6.31 9.10 17.31
N GLU A 55 6.32 10.15 18.14
CA GLU A 55 7.49 10.60 18.88
C GLU A 55 7.94 9.57 19.92
N ALA A 56 6.98 8.94 20.60
CA ALA A 56 7.25 7.86 21.54
C ALA A 56 7.88 6.65 20.84
N ALA A 57 7.38 6.31 19.64
CA ALA A 57 7.97 5.23 18.83
C ALA A 57 9.40 5.58 18.36
N ILE A 58 9.65 6.81 17.90
CA ILE A 58 10.99 7.26 17.50
C ILE A 58 11.96 7.20 18.69
N ALA A 59 11.53 7.60 19.88
CA ALA A 59 12.34 7.53 21.10
C ALA A 59 12.76 6.09 21.45
N GLN A 60 12.00 5.08 21.02
CA GLN A 60 12.35 3.68 21.19
C GLN A 60 13.39 3.17 20.18
N ARG A 61 13.74 3.98 19.16
CA ARG A 61 14.70 3.68 18.09
C ARG A 61 14.44 2.32 17.43
N PRO A 62 13.32 2.15 16.71
CA PRO A 62 13.00 0.89 16.04
C PRO A 62 14.04 0.54 14.96
N ASP A 63 14.26 -0.75 14.76
CA ASP A 63 15.13 -1.24 13.68
C ASP A 63 14.41 -1.16 12.33
N LEU A 64 13.12 -1.49 12.33
CA LEU A 64 12.25 -1.55 11.15
C LEU A 64 10.91 -0.85 11.45
N ALA A 65 10.38 -0.10 10.48
CA ALA A 65 9.06 0.48 10.56
C ALA A 65 8.26 0.22 9.28
N LEU A 66 7.07 -0.37 9.42
CA LEU A 66 6.12 -0.59 8.34
C LEU A 66 5.09 0.53 8.36
N PHE A 67 5.10 1.37 7.32
CA PHE A 67 4.25 2.55 7.24
C PHE A 67 3.03 2.31 6.37
N SER A 68 1.85 2.57 6.95
CA SER A 68 0.57 2.62 6.24
C SER A 68 -0.37 3.67 6.84
N ALA A 69 0.09 4.92 6.92
CA ALA A 69 -0.67 6.05 7.47
C ALA A 69 -0.95 7.17 6.46
N GLY A 70 -0.71 6.94 5.17
CA GLY A 70 -0.93 7.91 4.09
C GLY A 70 0.29 8.78 3.77
N GLY A 71 0.26 9.42 2.60
CA GLY A 71 1.43 10.09 2.01
C GLY A 71 1.92 11.31 2.78
N GLY A 72 1.00 12.17 3.26
CA GLY A 72 1.38 13.36 4.03
C GLY A 72 2.09 12.99 5.34
N THR A 73 1.51 12.06 6.10
CA THR A 73 2.13 11.52 7.32
C THR A 73 3.47 10.87 7.02
N SER A 74 3.59 10.12 5.93
CA SER A 74 4.86 9.51 5.54
C SER A 74 5.94 10.54 5.24
N LEU A 75 5.63 11.59 4.47
CA LEU A 75 6.57 12.67 4.14
C LEU A 75 7.11 13.37 5.38
N GLU A 76 6.28 13.53 6.42
CA GLU A 76 6.70 14.13 7.68
C GLU A 76 7.53 13.17 8.56
N TRP A 77 7.05 11.93 8.72
CA TRP A 77 7.53 11.05 9.79
C TRP A 77 8.57 10.03 9.34
N ALA A 78 8.51 9.54 8.09
CA ALA A 78 9.49 8.55 7.62
C ALA A 78 10.95 9.06 7.70
N PRO A 79 11.26 10.33 7.37
CA PRO A 79 12.61 10.88 7.55
C PRO A 79 13.08 10.87 9.01
N ARG A 80 12.20 11.20 9.97
CA ARG A 80 12.54 11.22 11.40
C ARG A 80 12.80 9.82 11.96
N PHE A 81 12.07 8.81 11.49
CA PHE A 81 12.39 7.42 11.80
C PHE A 81 13.75 7.03 11.20
N ALA A 82 14.00 7.39 9.94
CA ALA A 82 15.28 7.11 9.27
C ALA A 82 16.48 7.75 10.00
N GLU A 83 16.34 8.99 10.49
CA GLU A 83 17.38 9.73 11.24
C GLU A 83 17.85 9.02 12.51
N VAL A 84 16.96 8.27 13.19
CA VAL A 84 17.35 7.51 14.39
C VAL A 84 17.96 6.13 14.08
N GLY A 85 18.12 5.81 12.79
CA GLY A 85 18.69 4.56 12.28
C GLY A 85 17.66 3.49 11.89
N CYS A 86 16.37 3.84 11.85
CA CYS A 86 15.30 2.92 11.45
C CYS A 86 15.29 2.72 9.93
N THR A 87 14.98 1.50 9.48
CA THR A 87 14.61 1.25 8.08
C THR A 87 13.10 1.33 7.94
N VAL A 88 12.62 2.23 7.09
CA VAL A 88 11.20 2.47 6.83
C VAL A 88 10.81 1.79 5.52
N ILE A 89 9.80 0.93 5.59
CA ILE A 89 9.10 0.36 4.43
C ILE A 89 7.76 1.07 4.29
N ASP A 90 7.62 1.89 3.26
CA ASP A 90 6.48 2.79 3.12
C ASP A 90 5.50 2.34 2.03
N ASN A 91 4.26 2.03 2.44
CA ASN A 91 3.16 1.63 1.55
C ASN A 91 2.52 2.80 0.80
N SER A 92 2.82 4.05 1.16
CA SER A 92 2.20 5.20 0.49
C SER A 92 2.83 5.48 -0.87
N SER A 93 2.16 6.30 -1.68
CA SER A 93 2.71 6.73 -2.97
C SER A 93 3.78 7.82 -2.85
N ALA A 94 4.09 8.32 -1.65
CA ALA A 94 4.91 9.53 -1.45
C ALA A 94 6.33 9.41 -2.01
N TRP A 95 6.92 8.22 -1.94
CA TRP A 95 8.33 7.99 -2.26
C TRP A 95 8.55 7.25 -3.58
N ARG A 96 7.51 6.63 -4.13
CA ARG A 96 7.63 5.62 -5.20
C ARG A 96 8.35 6.13 -6.44
N MET A 97 8.10 7.38 -6.84
CA MET A 97 8.69 7.97 -8.04
C MET A 97 9.88 8.90 -7.77
N GLN A 98 10.32 9.04 -6.51
CA GLN A 98 11.54 9.80 -6.21
C GLN A 98 12.77 9.04 -6.72
N VAL A 99 13.72 9.74 -7.31
CA VAL A 99 14.89 9.15 -7.99
C VAL A 99 15.84 8.48 -6.99
N ASP A 100 15.97 9.05 -5.80
CA ASP A 100 16.84 8.57 -4.73
C ASP A 100 16.18 7.48 -3.87
N LYS A 101 14.93 7.09 -4.16
CA LYS A 101 14.19 6.06 -3.43
C LYS A 101 13.96 4.82 -4.27
N LYS A 102 14.21 3.65 -3.67
CA LYS A 102 14.00 2.35 -4.30
C LYS A 102 12.53 1.97 -4.21
N LEU A 103 11.98 1.51 -5.32
CA LEU A 103 10.62 0.97 -5.44
C LEU A 103 10.74 -0.53 -5.65
N VAL A 104 10.38 -1.32 -4.64
CA VAL A 104 10.83 -2.72 -4.55
C VAL A 104 9.66 -3.70 -4.54
N VAL A 105 9.74 -4.69 -5.43
CA VAL A 105 9.03 -5.96 -5.35
C VAL A 105 10.11 -7.03 -5.09
N PRO A 106 10.15 -7.64 -3.89
CA PRO A 106 11.27 -8.50 -3.50
C PRO A 106 11.64 -9.60 -4.50
N GLU A 107 10.63 -10.20 -5.13
CA GLU A 107 10.76 -11.29 -6.11
C GLU A 107 11.36 -10.85 -7.45
N ILE A 108 11.40 -9.54 -7.73
CA ILE A 108 11.82 -8.99 -9.03
C ILE A 108 13.14 -8.23 -8.90
N ASN A 109 13.22 -7.32 -7.93
CA ASN A 109 14.34 -6.38 -7.80
C ASN A 109 14.76 -6.20 -6.33
N GLY A 110 14.55 -7.19 -5.47
CA GLY A 110 14.93 -7.12 -4.05
C GLY A 110 16.45 -7.02 -3.84
N ASP A 111 17.24 -7.51 -4.79
CA ASP A 111 18.70 -7.50 -4.80
C ASP A 111 19.31 -6.09 -4.90
N VAL A 112 18.53 -5.09 -5.34
CA VAL A 112 18.99 -3.70 -5.42
C VAL A 112 19.14 -3.03 -4.06
N LEU A 113 18.58 -3.62 -2.99
CA LEU A 113 18.64 -3.07 -1.64
C LEU A 113 20.06 -3.15 -1.04
N ARG A 114 20.40 -2.12 -0.26
CA ARG A 114 21.66 -1.97 0.47
C ARG A 114 21.37 -1.64 1.93
N ALA A 115 22.33 -1.93 2.81
CA ALA A 115 22.16 -1.72 4.26
C ALA A 115 21.95 -0.24 4.63
N GLU A 116 22.37 0.69 3.78
CA GLU A 116 22.24 2.14 3.99
C GLU A 116 20.87 2.68 3.57
N ASP A 117 20.06 1.90 2.85
CA ASP A 117 18.73 2.34 2.44
C ASP A 117 17.82 2.47 3.66
N ARG A 118 17.36 3.68 3.95
CA ARG A 118 16.50 3.94 5.12
C ARG A 118 15.03 4.15 4.81
N ILE A 119 14.68 4.56 3.59
CA ILE A 119 13.28 4.70 3.17
C ILE A 119 13.12 3.96 1.85
N ILE A 120 12.35 2.87 1.90
CA ILE A 120 12.09 1.98 0.78
C ILE A 120 10.61 2.05 0.47
N ALA A 121 10.27 2.33 -0.78
CA ALA A 121 8.90 2.47 -1.22
C ALA A 121 8.33 1.08 -1.61
N ASN A 122 7.14 0.78 -1.11
CA ASN A 122 6.33 -0.34 -1.55
C ASN A 122 5.40 0.12 -2.70
N PRO A 123 5.28 -0.64 -3.80
CA PRO A 123 4.48 -0.23 -4.96
C PRO A 123 2.97 -0.26 -4.72
N ASN A 124 2.22 0.24 -5.70
CA ASN A 124 0.77 0.14 -5.76
C ASN A 124 0.34 -1.33 -5.80
N CYS A 125 -0.77 -1.63 -5.13
CA CYS A 125 -1.32 -2.98 -5.04
C CYS A 125 -1.58 -3.64 -6.40
N SER A 126 -2.14 -2.89 -7.36
CA SER A 126 -2.39 -3.36 -8.72
C SER A 126 -1.08 -3.54 -9.48
N THR A 127 -0.14 -2.60 -9.35
CA THR A 127 1.20 -2.74 -9.95
C THR A 127 1.89 -4.02 -9.48
N ILE A 128 1.91 -4.32 -8.18
CA ILE A 128 2.60 -5.52 -7.65
C ILE A 128 2.08 -6.78 -8.32
N GLN A 129 0.75 -6.92 -8.40
CA GLN A 129 0.10 -8.06 -9.05
C GLN A 129 0.47 -8.16 -10.54
N LEU A 130 0.45 -7.03 -11.24
CA LEU A 130 0.81 -6.96 -12.66
C LEU A 130 2.26 -7.37 -12.89
N VAL A 131 3.21 -6.73 -12.20
CA VAL A 131 4.64 -6.92 -12.46
C VAL A 131 5.14 -8.30 -12.05
N LEU A 132 4.56 -8.93 -11.02
CA LEU A 132 4.88 -10.32 -10.67
C LEU A 132 4.53 -11.29 -11.80
N THR A 133 3.47 -11.00 -12.55
CA THR A 133 3.06 -11.80 -13.71
C THR A 133 3.91 -11.46 -14.94
N LEU A 134 4.21 -10.18 -15.15
CA LEU A 134 4.95 -9.71 -16.32
C LEU A 134 6.46 -10.00 -16.25
N ALA A 135 7.08 -10.00 -15.07
CA ALA A 135 8.52 -10.18 -14.91
C ALA A 135 9.07 -11.42 -15.66
N PRO A 136 8.57 -12.65 -15.41
CA PRO A 136 9.06 -13.83 -16.12
C PRO A 136 8.73 -13.80 -17.62
N LEU A 137 7.62 -13.17 -18.03
CA LEU A 137 7.27 -13.03 -19.45
C LEU A 137 8.21 -12.04 -20.16
N HIS A 138 8.59 -10.96 -19.47
CA HIS A 138 9.50 -9.96 -19.99
C HIS A 138 10.92 -10.51 -20.10
N GLU A 139 11.37 -11.31 -19.14
CA GLU A 139 12.65 -12.02 -19.25
C GLU A 139 12.68 -13.00 -20.43
N ALA A 140 11.61 -13.75 -20.66
CA ALA A 140 11.56 -14.77 -21.70
C ALA A 140 11.31 -14.20 -23.12
N TYR A 141 10.53 -13.13 -23.23
CA TYR A 141 10.00 -12.66 -24.53
C TYR A 141 10.13 -11.15 -24.77
N THR A 142 10.65 -10.39 -23.81
CA THR A 142 10.76 -8.92 -23.88
C THR A 142 9.41 -8.25 -24.17
N VAL A 143 8.59 -8.06 -23.15
CA VAL A 143 7.29 -7.36 -23.26
C VAL A 143 7.49 -5.94 -23.78
N GLU A 144 6.90 -5.60 -24.93
CA GLU A 144 6.97 -4.25 -25.51
C GLU A 144 5.80 -3.33 -25.10
N ARG A 145 4.62 -3.92 -24.89
CA ARG A 145 3.38 -3.19 -24.64
C ARG A 145 2.46 -3.97 -23.71
N VAL A 146 1.85 -3.25 -22.78
CA VAL A 146 0.85 -3.75 -21.83
C VAL A 146 -0.42 -2.90 -21.97
N ILE A 147 -1.56 -3.55 -22.12
CA ILE A 147 -2.88 -2.91 -22.08
C ILE A 147 -3.64 -3.59 -20.95
N VAL A 148 -3.86 -2.91 -19.84
CA VAL A 148 -4.47 -3.51 -18.66
C VAL A 148 -5.81 -2.84 -18.32
N SER A 149 -6.83 -3.66 -18.08
CA SER A 149 -8.10 -3.23 -17.48
C SER A 149 -8.22 -3.83 -16.09
N THR A 150 -8.20 -2.98 -15.06
CA THR A 150 -8.28 -3.44 -13.66
C THR A 150 -9.72 -3.41 -13.16
N TYR A 151 -10.04 -4.40 -12.34
CA TYR A 151 -11.28 -4.58 -11.60
C TYR A 151 -10.91 -4.57 -10.11
N GLN A 152 -10.79 -3.38 -9.56
CA GLN A 152 -10.30 -3.18 -8.20
C GLN A 152 -11.43 -3.31 -7.17
N SER A 153 -11.16 -4.02 -6.07
CA SER A 153 -12.07 -4.15 -4.92
C SER A 153 -12.26 -2.83 -4.17
N VAL A 154 -13.44 -2.66 -3.55
CA VAL A 154 -13.73 -1.55 -2.63
C VAL A 154 -12.78 -1.47 -1.43
N THR A 155 -12.12 -2.56 -1.05
CA THR A 155 -11.16 -2.58 0.06
C THR A 155 -9.97 -1.66 -0.19
N GLY A 156 -9.59 -1.43 -1.46
CA GLY A 156 -8.51 -0.51 -1.83
C GLY A 156 -8.81 0.95 -1.48
N THR A 157 -10.10 1.32 -1.33
CA THR A 157 -10.51 2.64 -0.84
C THR A 157 -10.61 2.69 0.68
N GLY A 158 -10.61 1.54 1.36
CA GLY A 158 -10.63 1.43 2.82
C GLY A 158 -12.03 1.22 3.42
N MET A 159 -12.10 1.27 4.76
CA MET A 159 -13.29 0.87 5.52
C MET A 159 -14.56 1.61 5.11
N LYS A 160 -14.48 2.90 4.78
CA LYS A 160 -15.65 3.70 4.38
C LYS A 160 -16.33 3.12 3.14
N ALA A 161 -15.57 2.65 2.15
CA ALA A 161 -16.12 2.07 0.93
C ALA A 161 -16.69 0.67 1.16
N VAL A 162 -16.09 -0.12 2.04
CA VAL A 162 -16.64 -1.41 2.48
C VAL A 162 -17.98 -1.19 3.18
N SER A 163 -18.06 -0.23 4.10
CA SER A 163 -19.31 0.13 4.78
C SER A 163 -20.37 0.65 3.81
N GLN A 164 -19.99 1.47 2.82
CA GLN A 164 -20.92 1.92 1.78
C GLN A 164 -21.54 0.73 1.03
N LEU A 165 -20.71 -0.20 0.51
CA LEU A 165 -21.19 -1.37 -0.22
C LEU A 165 -22.16 -2.21 0.61
N GLU A 166 -21.82 -2.47 1.88
CA GLU A 166 -22.66 -3.28 2.77
C GLU A 166 -23.96 -2.58 3.15
N ASN A 167 -23.95 -1.25 3.31
CA ASN A 167 -25.15 -0.47 3.55
C ASN A 167 -26.09 -0.46 2.34
N GLU A 168 -25.55 -0.29 1.14
CA GLU A 168 -26.32 -0.33 -0.12
C GLU A 168 -27.03 -1.67 -0.29
N ARG A 169 -26.32 -2.79 -0.04
CA ARG A 169 -26.91 -4.15 -0.07
C ARG A 169 -28.03 -4.36 0.94
N LYS A 170 -27.96 -3.69 2.09
CA LYS A 170 -28.97 -3.76 3.16
C LYS A 170 -30.09 -2.73 2.98
N GLY A 171 -30.04 -1.89 1.95
CA GLY A 171 -30.97 -0.77 1.77
C GLY A 171 -30.86 0.30 2.86
N VAL A 172 -29.72 0.37 3.56
CA VAL A 172 -29.45 1.35 4.62
C VAL A 172 -28.78 2.58 4.02
N LYS A 173 -29.30 3.78 4.32
CA LYS A 173 -28.60 5.03 3.97
C LYS A 173 -27.44 5.26 4.94
N GLY A 174 -26.26 5.55 4.39
CA GLY A 174 -25.07 5.86 5.17
C GLY A 174 -24.09 6.70 4.38
N ASP A 175 -22.92 6.95 4.96
CA ASP A 175 -21.88 7.74 4.31
C ASP A 175 -21.38 7.07 3.03
N MET A 176 -21.20 7.89 1.99
CA MET A 176 -20.66 7.44 0.72
C MET A 176 -19.16 7.78 0.63
N ALA A 177 -18.35 6.78 0.27
CA ALA A 177 -16.96 6.93 -0.14
C ALA A 177 -16.85 7.31 -1.63
N TYR A 178 -17.76 6.80 -2.45
CA TYR A 178 -17.85 7.08 -3.88
C TYR A 178 -18.98 8.08 -4.17
N PRO A 179 -18.91 8.85 -5.28
CA PRO A 179 -19.99 9.78 -5.65
C PRO A 179 -21.27 9.08 -6.12
N PHE A 180 -21.20 7.79 -6.46
CA PHE A 180 -22.31 6.98 -6.97
C PHE A 180 -22.41 5.67 -6.18
N PRO A 181 -23.58 5.00 -6.20
CA PRO A 181 -23.71 3.65 -5.66
C PRO A 181 -22.72 2.70 -6.31
N ILE A 182 -22.11 1.83 -5.51
CA ILE A 182 -21.16 0.83 -5.98
C ILE A 182 -21.80 -0.55 -6.10
N ASP A 183 -22.79 -0.90 -5.26
CA ASP A 183 -23.46 -2.18 -5.35
C ASP A 183 -24.13 -2.37 -6.71
N ARG A 184 -23.88 -3.53 -7.34
CA ARG A 184 -24.33 -3.88 -8.69
C ARG A 184 -23.97 -2.84 -9.78
N ASN A 185 -22.94 -2.03 -9.55
CA ASN A 185 -22.47 -1.01 -10.47
C ASN A 185 -20.95 -1.12 -10.66
N VAL A 186 -20.41 -0.43 -11.67
CA VAL A 186 -18.97 -0.25 -11.85
C VAL A 186 -18.65 1.23 -11.97
N ILE A 187 -17.55 1.67 -11.34
CA ILE A 187 -17.13 3.07 -11.39
C ILE A 187 -15.80 3.13 -12.16
N PRO A 188 -15.79 3.61 -13.42
CA PRO A 188 -14.59 3.68 -14.25
C PRO A 188 -13.71 4.89 -13.88
N ARG A 189 -13.41 5.00 -12.59
CA ARG A 189 -12.57 6.04 -12.01
C ARG A 189 -12.04 5.57 -10.67
N CYS A 190 -10.74 5.35 -10.59
CA CYS A 190 -10.02 5.16 -9.35
C CYS A 190 -9.08 6.34 -9.12
N ASP A 191 -9.13 6.97 -7.95
CA ASP A 191 -8.37 8.19 -7.66
C ASP A 191 -8.85 9.40 -8.51
N VAL A 192 -8.09 10.50 -8.52
CA VAL A 192 -8.42 11.73 -9.26
C VAL A 192 -7.81 11.74 -10.66
N PHE A 193 -8.44 12.47 -11.59
CA PHE A 193 -7.88 12.73 -12.91
C PHE A 193 -6.60 13.55 -12.84
N THR A 194 -5.73 13.33 -13.82
CA THR A 194 -4.53 14.11 -14.11
C THR A 194 -4.71 14.85 -15.42
N ASP A 195 -3.80 15.78 -15.74
CA ASP A 195 -3.95 16.70 -16.89
C ASP A 195 -3.98 15.98 -18.25
N ASN A 196 -3.44 14.76 -18.33
CA ASN A 196 -3.44 13.96 -19.56
C ASN A 196 -4.73 13.14 -19.77
N GLY A 197 -5.73 13.29 -18.90
CA GLY A 197 -7.02 12.58 -18.97
C GLY A 197 -7.04 11.21 -18.30
N TYR A 198 -5.89 10.64 -17.91
CA TYR A 198 -5.84 9.45 -17.06
C TYR A 198 -6.03 9.80 -15.60
N THR A 199 -6.50 8.84 -14.81
CA THR A 199 -6.51 8.90 -13.36
C THR A 199 -5.12 8.66 -12.77
N LYS A 200 -4.90 9.12 -11.53
CA LYS A 200 -3.67 8.83 -10.79
C LYS A 200 -3.45 7.33 -10.59
N GLU A 201 -4.51 6.54 -10.46
CA GLU A 201 -4.38 5.09 -10.31
C GLU A 201 -3.84 4.43 -11.59
N GLU A 202 -4.35 4.83 -12.76
CA GLU A 202 -3.84 4.37 -14.05
C GLU A 202 -2.38 4.79 -14.26
N MET A 203 -2.03 6.02 -13.88
CA MET A 203 -0.65 6.50 -13.99
C MET A 203 0.31 5.80 -13.01
N LYS A 204 -0.16 5.28 -11.86
CA LYS A 204 0.67 4.43 -10.98
C LYS A 204 1.06 3.14 -11.70
N LEU A 205 0.11 2.44 -12.33
CA LEU A 205 0.39 1.24 -13.12
C LEU A 205 1.41 1.52 -14.22
N VAL A 206 1.27 2.64 -14.94
CA VAL A 206 2.22 3.03 -15.99
C VAL A 206 3.62 3.30 -15.44
N ASN A 207 3.72 4.21 -14.48
CA ASN A 207 5.01 4.73 -14.02
C ASN A 207 5.77 3.71 -13.17
N GLU A 208 5.06 3.00 -12.29
CA GLU A 208 5.68 2.05 -11.39
C GLU A 208 6.13 0.79 -12.14
N THR A 209 5.35 0.28 -13.11
CA THR A 209 5.78 -0.84 -13.97
C THR A 209 7.08 -0.51 -14.68
N ARG A 210 7.19 0.69 -15.25
CA ARG A 210 8.39 1.16 -15.94
C ARG A 210 9.60 1.31 -15.03
N LYS A 211 9.38 1.73 -13.77
CA LYS A 211 10.46 1.86 -12.77
C LYS A 211 10.91 0.51 -12.21
N ILE A 212 10.01 -0.46 -12.08
CA ILE A 212 10.29 -1.78 -11.49
C ILE A 212 10.88 -2.74 -12.52
N LEU A 213 10.28 -2.81 -13.72
CA LEU A 213 10.66 -3.78 -14.76
C LEU A 213 11.60 -3.18 -15.80
N ASP A 214 11.08 -2.30 -16.66
CA ASP A 214 11.85 -1.71 -17.75
C ASP A 214 11.19 -0.39 -18.23
N PRO A 215 11.94 0.73 -18.29
CA PRO A 215 11.42 2.00 -18.76
C PRO A 215 10.94 2.01 -20.22
N ALA A 216 11.37 1.04 -21.04
CA ALA A 216 10.99 0.91 -22.44
C ALA A 216 9.56 0.35 -22.64
N ILE A 217 8.99 -0.33 -21.63
CA ILE A 217 7.66 -0.91 -21.75
C ILE A 217 6.60 0.19 -21.91
N ARG A 218 5.78 0.07 -22.96
CA ARG A 218 4.63 0.95 -23.18
C ARG A 218 3.41 0.42 -22.44
N VAL A 219 2.98 1.12 -21.40
CA VAL A 219 1.83 0.71 -20.58
C VAL A 219 0.67 1.68 -20.81
N THR A 220 -0.54 1.14 -20.96
CA THR A 220 -1.79 1.89 -20.80
C THR A 220 -2.73 1.10 -19.89
N ALA A 221 -3.44 1.79 -19.02
CA ALA A 221 -4.27 1.20 -18.00
C ALA A 221 -5.67 1.85 -17.98
N THR A 222 -6.68 1.05 -17.68
CA THR A 222 -8.03 1.52 -17.31
C THR A 222 -8.36 1.01 -15.92
N ALA A 223 -8.63 1.91 -14.98
CA ALA A 223 -8.87 1.55 -13.58
C ALA A 223 -10.34 1.65 -13.17
N VAL A 224 -10.98 0.49 -12.98
CA VAL A 224 -12.41 0.39 -12.64
C VAL A 224 -12.58 -0.15 -11.23
N ARG A 225 -13.43 0.51 -10.44
CA ARG A 225 -13.88 0.01 -9.13
C ARG A 225 -15.08 -0.92 -9.33
N VAL A 226 -15.04 -2.09 -8.71
CA VAL A 226 -16.09 -3.11 -8.76
C VAL A 226 -16.57 -3.50 -7.35
N PRO A 227 -17.82 -4.00 -7.19
CA PRO A 227 -18.43 -4.28 -5.88
C PRO A 227 -18.00 -5.63 -5.31
N VAL A 228 -16.69 -5.88 -5.31
CA VAL A 228 -16.08 -7.07 -4.74
C VAL A 228 -15.29 -6.69 -3.50
N THR A 229 -15.25 -7.58 -2.50
CA THR A 229 -14.45 -7.44 -1.29
C THR A 229 -13.26 -8.40 -1.36
N GLY A 230 -12.06 -7.86 -1.16
CA GLY A 230 -10.83 -8.65 -1.21
C GLY A 230 -10.34 -8.89 -2.64
N GLY A 231 -9.02 -8.76 -2.82
CA GLY A 231 -8.34 -9.00 -4.11
C GLY A 231 -8.61 -7.93 -5.17
N HIS A 232 -7.73 -7.88 -6.17
CA HIS A 232 -7.94 -7.15 -7.42
C HIS A 232 -7.88 -8.15 -8.57
N SER A 233 -8.53 -7.84 -9.68
CA SER A 233 -8.43 -8.64 -10.90
C SER A 233 -8.03 -7.73 -12.06
N GLU A 234 -7.31 -8.30 -13.02
CA GLU A 234 -6.76 -7.54 -14.14
C GLU A 234 -6.90 -8.39 -15.40
N ALA A 235 -7.42 -7.78 -16.48
CA ALA A 235 -7.34 -8.33 -17.83
C ALA A 235 -6.18 -7.63 -18.54
N VAL A 236 -5.20 -8.41 -18.99
CA VAL A 236 -3.90 -7.96 -19.53
C VAL A 236 -3.67 -8.58 -20.90
#